data_AF-A0A0Q5SE91-F1
#
_entry.id   AF-A0A0Q5SE91-F1
#
_cell.length_a   1.000
_cell.length_b   1.000
_cell.length_c   1.000
_cell.angle_alpha   90.00
_cell.angle_beta   90.00
_cell.angle_gamma   90.00
#
_symmetry.space_group_name_H-M   'P 1'
#
loop_
_entity.id
_entity.type
_entity.pdbx_description
1 polymer ?
#
loop_
_entity_poly.entity_id
_entity_poly.type
_entity_poly.pdbx_seq_one_letter_code
_entity_poly.pdbx_strand_id
1 'polypeptide(L)'
;MHPRDWQLVRATQVNPPDGLYSEQVNGKTRHITRRGGEWFACDLSTGTFAELARRHESALRWRPDVGRETAGTGMLFLDWGAPLPPLHSRALVLCTGLPPRFGTTATTAIYENVPRGVAAHVCTSLGQSLVIEERPAIS
;
A
#
# COMPACT_ATOMS: atom_id res chain seq x y z
N MET A 1 -6.68 -2.85 -10.65
CA MET A 1 -7.53 -1.70 -10.25
C MET A 1 -6.63 -0.75 -9.48
N HIS A 2 -6.49 0.51 -9.91
CA HIS A 2 -5.70 1.45 -9.12
C HIS A 2 -6.50 1.78 -7.84
N PRO A 3 -5.90 1.90 -6.64
CA PRO A 3 -6.57 2.32 -5.40
C PRO A 3 -7.25 3.71 -5.47
N ARG A 4 -7.10 4.41 -6.60
CA ARG A 4 -7.75 5.69 -6.90
C ARG A 4 -8.89 5.56 -7.91
N ASP A 5 -9.08 4.39 -8.52
CA ASP A 5 -10.14 4.11 -9.48
C ASP A 5 -11.41 3.70 -8.73
N TRP A 6 -12.11 4.69 -8.20
CA TRP A 6 -13.37 4.48 -7.51
C TRP A 6 -14.50 4.24 -8.51
N GLN A 7 -15.27 3.18 -8.30
CA GLN A 7 -16.50 2.95 -9.04
C GLN A 7 -17.69 3.48 -8.24
N LEU A 8 -18.57 4.21 -8.91
CA LEU A 8 -19.80 4.69 -8.28
C LEU A 8 -20.74 3.51 -8.00
N VAL A 9 -21.08 3.32 -6.73
CA VAL A 9 -22.11 2.36 -6.31
C VAL A 9 -23.35 3.13 -5.91
N ARG A 10 -24.51 2.71 -6.42
CA ARG A 10 -25.78 3.34 -6.07
C ARG A 10 -26.16 2.97 -4.64
N ALA A 11 -26.56 3.96 -3.84
CA ALA A 11 -27.01 3.74 -2.47
C ALA A 11 -28.22 2.78 -2.37
N THR A 12 -29.00 2.65 -3.46
CA THR A 12 -30.16 1.76 -3.54
C THR A 12 -29.83 0.31 -3.89
N GLN A 13 -28.55 -0.03 -4.11
CA GLN A 13 -28.15 -1.38 -4.45
C GLN A 13 -28.36 -2.32 -3.26
N VAL A 14 -29.25 -3.30 -3.44
CA VAL A 14 -29.47 -4.37 -2.47
C VAL A 14 -28.26 -5.30 -2.51
N ASN A 15 -27.53 -5.39 -1.40
CA ASN A 15 -26.36 -6.26 -1.22
C ASN A 15 -25.14 -5.91 -2.12
N PRO A 16 -24.47 -4.77 -1.90
CA PRO A 16 -23.27 -4.40 -2.66
C PRO A 16 -22.10 -5.36 -2.38
N PRO A 17 -21.18 -5.63 -3.32
CA PRO A 17 -20.12 -6.64 -3.13
C PRO A 17 -19.19 -6.32 -1.94
N ASP A 18 -18.39 -7.29 -1.49
CA ASP A 18 -17.33 -6.99 -0.53
C ASP A 18 -16.28 -6.06 -1.18
N GLY A 19 -15.85 -5.05 -0.43
CA GLY A 19 -14.99 -4.01 -0.97
C GLY A 19 -14.71 -2.87 -0.01
N LEU A 20 -13.88 -1.93 -0.47
CA LEU A 20 -13.70 -0.62 0.14
C LEU A 20 -14.65 0.39 -0.51
N TYR A 21 -15.32 1.17 0.32
CA TYR A 21 -16.28 2.18 -0.10
C TYR A 21 -15.90 3.55 0.47
N SER A 22 -16.26 4.60 -0.26
CA SER A 22 -16.14 5.98 0.16
C SER A 22 -17.50 6.65 0.03
N GLU A 23 -17.95 7.30 1.11
CA GLU A 23 -19.22 8.02 1.17
C GLU A 23 -19.03 9.44 1.71
N GLN A 24 -19.88 10.36 1.26
CA GLN A 24 -19.93 11.71 1.82
C GLN A 24 -21.02 11.77 2.88
N VAL A 25 -20.63 12.07 4.12
CA VAL A 25 -21.55 12.23 5.24
C VAL A 25 -21.32 13.60 5.86
N ASN A 26 -22.33 14.47 5.83
CA ASN A 26 -22.25 15.83 6.37
C ASN A 26 -21.05 16.64 5.84
N GLY A 27 -20.74 16.49 4.54
CA GLY A 27 -19.61 17.16 3.89
C GLY A 27 -18.23 16.61 4.24
N LYS A 28 -18.16 15.46 4.93
CA LYS A 28 -16.91 14.76 5.24
C LYS A 28 -16.87 13.41 4.52
N THR A 29 -15.73 13.10 3.91
CA THR A 29 -15.46 11.79 3.35
C THR A 29 -15.27 10.77 4.47
N ARG A 30 -16.05 9.68 4.44
CA ARG A 30 -15.89 8.53 5.30
C ARG A 30 -15.55 7.30 4.46
N HIS A 31 -14.66 6.46 4.97
CA HIS A 31 -14.33 5.19 4.35
C HIS A 31 -14.87 4.05 5.20
N ILE A 32 -15.43 3.05 4.53
CA ILE A 32 -16.00 1.85 5.14
C ILE A 32 -15.63 0.64 4.30
N THR A 33 -15.37 -0.48 4.94
CA THR A 33 -15.18 -1.77 4.26
C THR A 33 -16.37 -2.66 4.49
N ARG A 34 -16.74 -3.43 3.47
CA ARG A 34 -17.72 -4.51 3.57
C ARG A 34 -17.03 -5.86 3.50
N ARG A 35 -17.31 -6.74 4.45
CA ARG A 35 -16.75 -8.10 4.55
C ARG A 35 -17.82 -9.07 5.04
N GLY A 36 -18.11 -10.11 4.26
CA GLY A 36 -19.04 -11.16 4.66
C GLY A 36 -20.45 -10.64 4.98
N GLY A 37 -20.85 -9.53 4.35
CA GLY A 37 -22.14 -8.87 4.61
C GLY A 37 -22.13 -7.81 5.71
N GLU A 38 -21.09 -7.73 6.52
CA GLU A 38 -20.92 -6.77 7.60
C GLU A 38 -20.12 -5.53 7.16
N TRP A 39 -20.34 -4.40 7.86
CA TRP A 39 -19.72 -3.12 7.55
C TRP A 39 -18.81 -2.66 8.69
N PHE A 40 -17.61 -2.24 8.33
CA PHE A 40 -16.59 -1.79 9.28
C PHE A 40 -16.07 -0.41 8.88
N ALA A 41 -16.07 0.53 9.82
CA ALA A 41 -15.44 1.83 9.60
C ALA A 41 -13.91 1.68 9.53
N CYS A 42 -13.27 2.40 8.62
CA CYS A 42 -11.81 2.41 8.50
C CYS A 42 -11.31 3.76 7.98
N ASP A 43 -10.01 4.00 8.09
CA ASP A 43 -9.35 5.03 7.28
C ASP A 43 -9.04 4.51 5.88
N LEU A 44 -8.69 5.42 4.97
CA LEU A 44 -8.40 5.08 3.57
C LEU A 44 -7.21 4.13 3.43
N SER A 45 -6.13 4.33 4.20
CA SER A 45 -4.91 3.52 4.09
C SER A 45 -5.18 2.09 4.53
N THR A 46 -5.78 1.90 5.71
CA THR A 46 -6.16 0.59 6.25
C THR A 46 -7.13 -0.12 5.32
N GLY A 47 -8.17 0.57 4.85
CA GLY A 47 -9.14 0.03 3.92
C GLY A 47 -8.52 -0.40 2.58
N THR A 48 -7.57 0.39 2.06
CA THR A 48 -6.86 0.08 0.82
C THR A 48 -6.06 -1.20 0.95
N PHE A 49 -5.22 -1.33 1.98
CA PHE A 49 -4.40 -2.53 2.16
C PHE A 49 -5.23 -3.77 2.51
N ALA A 50 -6.32 -3.62 3.25
CA ALA A 50 -7.25 -4.72 3.49
C ALA A 50 -7.92 -5.22 2.20
N GLU A 51 -8.18 -4.34 1.23
CA GLU A 51 -8.74 -4.70 -0.07
C GLU A 51 -7.71 -5.31 -1.01
N LEU A 52 -6.50 -4.77 -1.04
CA LEU A 52 -5.36 -5.34 -1.76
C LEU A 52 -5.07 -6.77 -1.28
N ALA A 53 -4.99 -6.97 0.04
CA ALA A 53 -4.78 -8.28 0.65
C ALA A 53 -5.89 -9.27 0.27
N ARG A 54 -7.17 -8.85 0.33
CA ARG A 54 -8.33 -9.68 -0.07
C ARG A 54 -8.27 -10.13 -1.52
N ARG A 55 -7.73 -9.28 -2.41
CA ARG A 55 -7.61 -9.54 -3.85
C ARG A 55 -6.28 -10.18 -4.23
N HIS A 56 -5.42 -10.51 -3.26
CA HIS A 56 -4.07 -11.03 -3.47
C HIS A 56 -3.20 -10.13 -4.37
N GLU A 57 -3.44 -8.82 -4.32
CA GLU A 57 -2.66 -7.82 -5.04
C GLU A 57 -1.61 -7.22 -4.09
N SER A 58 -0.40 -6.98 -4.60
CA SER A 58 0.68 -6.34 -3.85
C SER A 58 1.00 -4.96 -4.43
N ALA A 59 0.97 -3.94 -3.59
CA ALA A 59 1.41 -2.59 -3.95
C ALA A 59 2.86 -2.29 -3.51
N LEU A 60 3.55 -3.26 -2.90
CA LEU A 60 4.92 -3.09 -2.41
C LEU A 60 5.91 -3.91 -3.23
N ARG A 61 6.99 -3.26 -3.67
CA ARG A 61 8.12 -3.88 -4.35
C ARG A 61 9.42 -3.51 -3.63
N TRP A 62 10.30 -4.46 -3.42
CA TRP A 62 11.63 -4.20 -2.87
C TRP A 62 12.69 -4.50 -3.91
N ARG A 63 13.67 -3.61 -4.04
CA ARG A 63 14.77 -3.73 -4.98
C ARG A 63 16.10 -3.55 -4.24
N PRO A 64 17.08 -4.44 -4.42
CA PRO A 64 18.39 -4.30 -3.78
C PRO A 64 19.14 -3.06 -4.29
N ASP A 65 19.99 -2.49 -3.44
CA ASP A 65 20.93 -1.44 -3.85
C ASP A 65 22.06 -2.02 -4.70
N VAL A 66 22.46 -1.29 -5.75
CA VAL A 66 23.48 -1.73 -6.72
C VAL A 66 24.83 -1.93 -6.03
N GLY A 67 25.45 -3.09 -6.24
CA GLY A 67 26.78 -3.41 -5.68
C GLY A 67 26.78 -3.60 -4.17
N ARG A 68 25.59 -3.69 -3.56
CA ARG A 68 25.37 -3.94 -2.13
C ARG A 68 24.35 -5.05 -1.91
N GLU A 69 24.22 -5.97 -2.86
CA GLU A 69 23.26 -7.07 -2.79
C GLU A 69 23.48 -7.93 -1.52
N THR A 70 24.74 -8.07 -1.11
CA THR A 70 25.16 -8.79 0.10
C THR A 70 24.88 -8.03 1.40
N ALA A 71 24.70 -6.70 1.36
CA ALA A 71 24.40 -5.90 2.54
C ALA A 71 22.93 -6.05 3.01
N GLY A 72 22.07 -6.62 2.16
CA GLY A 72 20.66 -6.88 2.50
C GLY A 72 19.80 -5.62 2.62
N THR A 73 20.27 -4.47 2.12
CA THR A 73 19.54 -3.20 2.06
C THR A 73 19.12 -2.89 0.62
N GLY A 74 18.06 -2.09 0.49
CA GLY A 74 17.53 -1.71 -0.81
C GLY A 74 16.48 -0.62 -0.72
N MET A 75 15.78 -0.41 -1.82
CA MET A 75 14.68 0.52 -1.93
C MET A 75 13.35 -0.22 -1.83
N LEU A 76 12.45 0.27 -0.97
CA LEU A 76 11.06 -0.17 -0.92
C LEU A 76 10.18 0.84 -1.66
N PHE A 77 9.53 0.36 -2.71
CA PHE A 77 8.57 1.11 -3.51
C PHE A 77 7.16 0.76 -3.03
N LEU A 78 6.36 1.79 -2.86
CA LEU A 78 4.92 1.70 -2.64
C LEU A 78 4.23 2.35 -3.84
N ASP A 79 3.59 1.55 -4.66
CA ASP A 79 2.97 2.00 -5.89
C ASP A 79 1.49 2.35 -5.73
N TRP A 80 0.90 2.80 -6.84
CA TRP A 80 -0.53 3.04 -7.03
C TRP A 80 -1.12 4.15 -6.15
N GLY A 81 -0.27 5.00 -5.60
CA GLY A 81 -0.66 6.14 -4.77
C GLY A 81 -1.46 5.75 -3.54
N ALA A 82 -1.38 4.47 -3.13
CA ALA A 82 -1.96 3.97 -1.90
C ALA A 82 -1.21 4.63 -0.73
N PRO A 83 -1.89 5.37 0.17
CA PRO A 83 -1.21 5.91 1.34
C PRO A 83 -0.83 4.75 2.25
N LEU A 84 0.45 4.66 2.60
CA LEU A 84 0.90 3.70 3.60
C LEU A 84 0.25 4.04 4.95
N PRO A 85 -0.22 3.04 5.73
CA PRO A 85 -0.72 3.33 7.07
C PRO A 85 0.33 4.07 7.90
N PRO A 86 -0.07 5.09 8.70
CA PRO A 86 0.88 5.98 9.35
C PRO A 86 1.95 5.29 10.20
N LEU A 87 1.60 4.18 10.86
CA LEU A 87 2.54 3.42 11.69
C LEU A 87 3.65 2.78 10.85
N HIS A 88 3.31 2.17 9.71
CA HIS A 88 4.28 1.58 8.79
C HIS A 88 5.17 2.63 8.15
N SER A 89 4.60 3.77 7.75
CA SER A 89 5.38 4.90 7.22
C SER A 89 6.40 5.40 8.24
N ARG A 90 5.99 5.59 9.50
CA ARG A 90 6.89 5.98 10.59
C ARG A 90 7.96 4.93 10.86
N ALA A 91 7.60 3.65 10.86
CA ALA A 91 8.57 2.57 11.05
C ALA A 91 9.67 2.58 9.99
N LEU A 92 9.29 2.80 8.72
CA LEU A 92 10.26 2.91 7.62
C LEU A 92 11.12 4.18 7.74
N VAL A 93 10.54 5.32 8.09
CA VAL A 93 11.32 6.56 8.30
C VAL A 93 12.30 6.41 9.47
N LEU A 94 11.89 5.80 10.58
CA LEU A 94 12.77 5.55 11.73
C LEU A 94 13.87 4.53 11.40
N CYS A 95 13.55 3.51 10.61
CA CYS A 95 14.51 2.51 10.17
C CYS A 95 15.61 3.11 9.27
N THR A 96 15.24 4.05 8.42
CA THR A 96 16.12 4.58 7.36
C THR A 96 16.79 5.89 7.75
N GLY A 97 16.21 6.62 8.71
CA GLY A 97 16.59 7.99 9.05
C GLY A 97 16.21 9.02 7.98
N LEU A 98 15.45 8.63 6.95
CA LEU A 98 15.16 9.44 5.78
C LEU A 98 13.64 9.54 5.54
N PRO A 99 13.12 10.72 5.13
CA PRO A 99 11.74 10.82 4.68
C PRO A 99 11.54 10.07 3.36
N PRO A 100 10.31 9.60 3.05
CA PRO A 100 10.03 9.01 1.76
C PRO A 100 10.21 10.03 0.65
N ARG A 101 10.77 9.58 -0.48
CA ARG A 101 10.74 10.31 -1.73
C ARG A 101 9.48 9.94 -2.50
N PHE A 102 8.98 10.85 -3.31
CA PHE A 102 7.84 10.57 -4.18
C PHE A 102 8.30 10.63 -5.64
N GLY A 103 7.82 9.68 -6.45
CA GLY A 103 7.99 9.73 -7.90
C GLY A 103 7.30 10.96 -8.51
N THR A 104 7.59 11.24 -9.78
CA THR A 104 7.19 12.48 -10.48
C THR A 104 5.67 12.74 -10.45
N THR A 105 4.86 11.67 -10.45
CA THR A 105 3.40 11.72 -10.41
C THR A 105 2.82 11.59 -8.98
N ALA A 106 3.66 11.48 -7.96
CA ALA A 106 3.29 11.17 -6.57
C ALA A 106 2.39 9.92 -6.42
N THR A 107 2.47 8.99 -7.38
CA THR A 107 1.81 7.68 -7.33
C THR A 107 2.72 6.59 -6.80
N THR A 108 4.01 6.87 -6.62
CA THR A 108 4.95 5.95 -6.00
C THR A 108 5.69 6.65 -4.87
N ALA A 109 5.59 6.11 -3.65
CA ALA A 109 6.45 6.50 -2.54
C ALA A 109 7.65 5.55 -2.49
N ILE A 110 8.84 6.09 -2.20
CA ILE A 110 10.12 5.39 -2.26
C ILE A 110 10.81 5.59 -0.92
N TYR A 111 11.08 4.50 -0.23
CA TYR A 111 11.87 4.47 0.99
C TYR A 111 13.23 3.87 0.67
N GLU A 112 14.29 4.63 0.88
CA GLU A 112 15.67 4.24 0.58
C GLU A 112 16.31 3.52 1.78
N ASN A 113 17.34 2.71 1.55
CA ASN A 113 18.11 2.05 2.61
C ASN A 113 17.26 1.18 3.56
N VAL A 114 16.23 0.52 3.04
CA VAL A 114 15.34 -0.37 3.78
C VAL A 114 15.94 -1.79 3.79
N PRO A 115 16.25 -2.37 4.98
CA PRO A 115 16.65 -3.76 5.09
C PRO A 115 15.55 -4.70 4.58
N ARG A 116 15.93 -5.75 3.84
CA ARG A 116 14.97 -6.72 3.28
C ARG A 116 14.06 -7.34 4.34
N GLY A 117 14.58 -7.63 5.53
CA GLY A 117 13.79 -8.16 6.64
C GLY A 117 12.71 -7.20 7.13
N VAL A 118 13.04 -5.89 7.21
CA VAL A 118 12.07 -4.85 7.57
C VAL A 118 11.00 -4.71 6.47
N ALA A 119 11.40 -4.70 5.20
CA ALA A 119 10.46 -4.69 4.08
C ALA A 119 9.50 -5.89 4.12
N ALA A 120 10.02 -7.09 4.41
CA ALA A 120 9.21 -8.30 4.54
C ALA A 120 8.21 -8.22 5.70
N HIS A 121 8.63 -7.70 6.87
CA HIS A 121 7.73 -7.50 8.01
C HIS A 121 6.63 -6.48 7.70
N VAL A 122 6.97 -5.36 7.07
CA VAL A 122 5.99 -4.36 6.63
C VAL A 122 4.98 -4.99 5.68
N CYS A 123 5.42 -5.69 4.64
CA CYS A 123 4.53 -6.36 3.69
C CYS A 123 3.61 -7.38 4.40
N THR A 124 4.18 -8.26 5.22
CA THR A 124 3.43 -9.29 5.95
C THR A 124 2.36 -8.67 6.85
N SER A 125 2.71 -7.62 7.60
CA SER A 125 1.76 -6.93 8.48
C SER A 125 0.62 -6.23 7.75
N LEU A 126 0.77 -5.95 6.45
CA LEU A 126 -0.26 -5.38 5.57
C LEU A 126 -1.01 -6.45 4.77
N GLY A 127 -0.73 -7.74 4.98
CA GLY A 127 -1.28 -8.83 4.18
C GLY A 127 -0.80 -8.81 2.73
N GLN A 128 0.39 -8.25 2.48
CA GLN A 128 1.01 -8.11 1.17
C GLN A 128 2.15 -9.11 1.00
N SER A 129 2.36 -9.55 -0.23
CA SER A 129 3.53 -10.36 -0.58
C SER A 129 4.69 -9.44 -0.98
N LEU A 130 5.87 -9.68 -0.42
CA LEU A 130 7.07 -8.93 -0.81
C LEU A 130 7.49 -9.36 -2.22
N VAL A 131 7.27 -8.49 -3.20
CA VAL A 131 7.77 -8.69 -4.57
C VAL A 131 9.21 -8.19 -4.62
N ILE A 132 10.14 -9.08 -4.97
CA ILE A 132 11.53 -8.70 -5.20
C ILE A 132 11.66 -8.34 -6.67
N GLU A 133 11.97 -7.09 -6.94
CA GLU A 133 12.25 -6.63 -8.28
C GLU A 133 13.76 -6.78 -8.54
N GLU A 134 14.11 -7.74 -9.38
CA GLU A 134 15.44 -7.79 -9.98
C GLU A 134 15.54 -6.68 -11.01
N ARG A 135 16.60 -5.87 -10.95
CA ARG A 135 16.81 -4.86 -11.98
C ARG A 135 17.12 -5.59 -13.30
N PRO A 136 16.51 -5.23 -14.43
CA PRO A 136 16.91 -5.80 -15.72
C PRO A 136 18.39 -5.50 -15.97
N ALA A 137 19.13 -6.52 -16.43
CA ALA A 137 20.50 -6.35 -16.90
C ALA A 137 20.49 -5.35 -18.05
N ILE A 138 21.27 -4.28 -17.92
CA ILE A 138 21.45 -3.31 -19.00
C ILE A 138 22.31 -4.02 -20.04
N SER A 139 21.74 -4.36 -21.21
CA SER A 139 22.51 -4.71 -22.42
C SER A 139 23.09 -3.47 -23.07
#